data_AF-A0A947C352-F1
#
_entry.id   AF-A0A947C352-F1
#
_cell.length_a   1.000
_cell.length_b   1.000
_cell.length_c   1.000
_cell.angle_alpha   90.00
_cell.angle_beta   90.00
_cell.angle_gamma   90.00
#
_symmetry.space_group_name_H-M   'P 1'
#
loop_
_entity.id
_entity.type
_entity.pdbx_description
1 polymer ?
#
loop_
_entity_poly.entity_id
_entity_poly.type
_entity_poly.pdbx_seq_one_letter_code
_entity_poly.pdbx_strand_id
1 'polypeptide(L)'
;MTDKQFVDGLIIKPPHEKAPDFVKCSISIKRKDLGNWLRQKDDEWINLDVKVSQNGKWYAEVNSWKPNKKDQPRGDEPGMSGAGSNDFFDDDIPF
;
A
#
# COMPACT_ATOMS: atom_id res chain seq x y z
N MET A 1 17.53 -5.89 -0.35
CA MET A 1 17.38 -5.83 1.12
C MET A 1 16.17 -4.95 1.39
N THR A 2 15.13 -5.46 2.06
CA THR A 2 13.97 -4.62 2.39
C THR A 2 14.41 -3.68 3.51
N ASP A 3 14.59 -2.41 3.16
CA ASP A 3 14.96 -1.38 4.12
C ASP A 3 13.79 -1.18 5.09
N LYS A 4 13.91 -1.77 6.28
CA LYS A 4 12.89 -1.69 7.33
C LYS A 4 13.11 -0.40 8.08
N GLN A 5 12.31 0.61 7.77
CA GLN A 5 12.39 1.89 8.44
C GLN A 5 11.54 1.87 9.71
N PHE A 6 12.19 1.97 10.87
CA PHE A 6 11.52 2.07 12.16
C PHE A 6 11.10 3.52 12.45
N VAL A 7 10.03 3.68 13.22
CA VAL A 7 9.55 4.98 13.68
C VAL A 7 10.24 5.32 14.99
N ASP A 8 10.93 6.45 15.04
CA ASP A 8 11.52 6.93 16.28
C ASP A 8 10.46 7.61 17.17
N GLY A 9 10.57 7.43 18.48
CA GLY A 9 9.62 7.97 19.45
C GLY A 9 8.27 7.27 19.52
N LEU A 10 8.05 6.19 18.76
CA LEU A 10 6.84 5.36 18.85
C LEU A 10 7.14 4.05 19.58
N ILE A 11 6.48 3.82 20.71
CA ILE A 11 6.63 2.59 21.49
C ILE A 11 5.29 1.87 21.50
N ILE A 12 5.29 0.63 21.00
CA ILE A 12 4.10 -0.23 21.03
C ILE A 12 4.25 -1.23 22.16
N LYS A 13 3.19 -1.35 22.95
CA LYS A 13 3.10 -2.27 24.07
C LYS A 13 1.91 -3.21 23.85
N PRO A 14 2.06 -4.50 24.20
CA PRO A 14 0.92 -5.40 24.19
C PRO A 14 -0.18 -4.89 25.15
N PRO A 15 -1.44 -5.26 24.89
CA PRO A 15 -2.54 -4.94 25.79
C PRO A 15 -2.28 -5.60 27.16
N HIS A 16 -2.65 -4.90 28.23
CA HIS A 16 -2.52 -5.43 29.59
C HIS A 16 -3.55 -6.53 29.82
N GLU A 17 -3.29 -7.46 30.74
CA GLU A 17 -4.23 -8.51 31.18
C GLU A 17 -5.60 -8.02 31.67
N LYS A 18 -5.74 -6.72 31.96
CA LYS A 18 -6.98 -6.07 32.41
C LYS A 18 -7.55 -5.14 31.35
N ALA A 19 -6.94 -5.07 30.17
CA ALA A 19 -7.42 -4.25 29.07
C ALA A 19 -8.67 -4.92 28.45
N PRO A 20 -9.69 -4.14 28.09
CA PRO A 20 -10.85 -4.66 27.36
C PRO A 20 -10.47 -5.32 26.03
N ASP A 21 -11.24 -6.30 25.56
CA ASP A 21 -10.96 -7.10 24.34
C ASP A 21 -10.84 -6.29 23.04
N PHE A 22 -11.42 -5.08 23.02
CA PHE A 22 -11.31 -4.16 21.89
C PHE A 22 -9.96 -3.43 21.84
N VAL A 23 -9.17 -3.45 22.91
CA VAL A 23 -7.83 -2.84 22.95
C VAL A 23 -6.79 -3.82 22.40
N LYS A 24 -6.33 -3.59 21.16
CA LYS A 24 -5.37 -4.48 20.49
C LYS A 24 -3.91 -4.20 20.86
N CYS A 25 -3.57 -2.95 21.18
CA CYS A 25 -2.25 -2.56 21.68
C CYS A 25 -2.32 -1.18 22.33
N SER A 26 -1.30 -0.86 23.12
CA SER A 26 -1.10 0.45 23.72
C SER A 26 0.06 1.15 23.03
N ILE A 27 -0.16 2.35 22.51
CA ILE A 27 0.87 3.14 21.83
C ILE A 27 1.30 4.28 22.76
N SER A 28 2.59 4.35 23.06
CA SER A 28 3.21 5.45 23.80
C SER A 28 4.02 6.29 22.84
N ILE A 29 3.75 7.60 22.81
CA ILE A 29 4.41 8.55 21.90
C ILE A 29 5.34 9.44 22.71
N LYS A 30 6.63 9.42 22.38
CA LYS A 30 7.57 10.46 22.81
C LYS A 30 7.47 11.62 21.83
N ARG A 31 6.71 12.64 22.21
CA ARG A 31 6.41 13.82 21.38
C ARG A 31 7.66 14.43 20.71
N LYS A 32 8.77 14.56 21.46
CA LYS A 32 10.01 15.18 20.94
C LYS A 32 10.65 14.34 19.84
N ASP A 33 10.80 13.04 20.10
CA ASP A 33 11.48 12.10 19.20
C ASP A 33 10.63 11.84 17.95
N LEU A 34 9.33 11.56 18.14
CA LEU A 34 8.41 11.39 17.02
C LEU A 34 8.29 12.67 16.19
N GLY A 35 8.26 13.84 16.83
CA GLY A 35 8.23 15.12 16.12
C GLY A 35 9.49 15.36 15.29
N ASN A 36 10.68 14.99 15.78
CA ASN A 36 11.92 15.06 15.01
C ASN A 36 11.87 14.13 13.80
N TRP A 37 11.40 12.90 14.00
CA TRP A 37 11.26 11.91 12.95
C TRP A 37 10.26 12.33 11.86
N LEU A 38 9.09 12.86 12.25
CA LEU A 38 8.07 13.36 11.32
C LEU A 38 8.56 14.56 10.51
N ARG A 39 9.35 15.47 11.11
CA ARG A 39 9.94 16.61 10.38
C ARG A 39 10.94 16.21 9.30
N GLN A 40 11.45 14.98 9.34
CA GLN A 40 12.34 14.44 8.31
C GLN A 40 11.57 13.77 7.16
N LYS A 41 10.24 13.74 7.23
CA LYS A 41 9.36 13.13 6.23
C LYS A 41 8.59 14.23 5.51
N ASP A 42 8.61 14.17 4.18
CA ASP A 42 7.83 15.07 3.31
C ASP A 42 6.54 14.41 2.81
N ASP A 43 6.28 13.16 3.18
CA ASP A 43 5.09 12.41 2.77
C ASP A 43 3.83 12.93 3.48
N GLU A 44 2.76 13.19 2.72
CA GLU A 44 1.45 13.57 3.26
C GLU A 44 0.82 12.42 4.07
N TRP A 45 1.04 11.18 3.63
CA TRP A 45 0.52 9.96 4.26
C TRP A 45 1.65 8.99 4.60
N ILE A 46 1.79 8.68 5.87
CA ILE A 46 2.78 7.72 6.37
C ILE A 46 2.05 6.50 6.91
N ASN A 47 2.16 5.38 6.22
CA ASN A 47 1.58 4.11 6.65
C ASN A 47 2.54 3.39 7.60
N LEU A 48 2.02 2.89 8.73
CA LEU A 48 2.80 2.17 9.75
C LEU A 48 2.19 0.80 10.00
N ASP A 49 3.01 -0.25 9.93
CA ASP A 49 2.62 -1.61 10.31
C ASP A 49 3.12 -1.94 11.72
N VAL A 50 2.23 -2.46 12.56
CA VAL A 50 2.57 -2.99 13.89
C VAL A 50 2.97 -4.45 13.79
N LYS A 51 4.20 -4.77 14.19
CA LYS A 51 4.78 -6.12 14.11
C LYS A 51 5.36 -6.54 15.46
N VAL A 52 5.45 -7.85 15.68
CA VAL A 52 6.08 -8.44 16.87
C VAL A 52 7.43 -9.01 16.45
N SER A 53 8.49 -8.61 17.16
CA SER A 53 9.83 -9.16 16.94
C SER A 53 9.92 -10.59 17.46
N GLN A 54 10.93 -11.33 17.00
CA GLN A 54 11.19 -12.69 17.50
C GLN A 54 11.39 -12.73 19.02
N ASN A 55 11.82 -11.61 19.62
CA ASN A 55 12.01 -11.47 21.06
C ASN A 55 10.75 -11.00 21.80
N GLY A 56 9.57 -11.06 21.16
CA GLY A 56 8.27 -10.68 21.74
C GLY A 56 8.03 -9.17 21.89
N LYS A 57 8.99 -8.31 21.52
CA LYS A 57 8.81 -6.85 21.55
C LYS A 57 8.00 -6.38 20.35
N TRP A 58 6.97 -5.58 20.60
CA TRP A 58 6.15 -4.96 19.57
C TRP A 58 6.84 -3.70 19.04
N TYR A 59 6.77 -3.48 17.73
CA TYR A 59 7.36 -2.33 17.05
C TYR A 59 6.49 -1.88 15.88
N ALA A 60 6.65 -0.62 15.47
CA ALA A 60 6.08 -0.11 14.23
C ALA A 60 7.16 0.05 13.16
N GLU A 61 6.81 -0.33 11.93
CA GLU A 61 7.65 -0.21 10.74
C GLU A 61 6.90 0.62 9.70
N VAL A 62 7.58 1.54 9.03
CA VAL A 62 6.98 2.30 7.92
C VAL A 62 6.74 1.35 6.75
N ASN A 63 5.48 1.30 6.33
CA ASN A 63 5.06 0.56 5.16
C ASN A 63 5.18 1.45 3.92
N SER A 64 6.30 1.30 3.21
CA SER A 64 6.55 1.97 1.91
C SER A 64 6.02 1.15 0.72
N TRP A 65 5.11 0.20 0.93
CA TRP A 65 4.59 -0.65 -0.14
C TRP A 65 3.86 0.20 -1.18
N LYS A 66 4.44 0.29 -2.38
CA LYS A 66 3.75 0.74 -3.58
C LYS A 66 3.12 -0.51 -4.22
N PRO A 67 1.82 -0.49 -4.58
CA PRO A 67 1.24 -1.58 -5.35
C PRO A 67 2.07 -1.76 -6.62
N ASN A 68 2.71 -2.91 -6.77
CA ASN A 68 3.22 -3.30 -8.07
C ASN A 68 2.01 -3.41 -8.99
N LYS A 69 1.94 -2.54 -10.01
CA LYS A 69 1.05 -2.75 -11.15
C LYS A 69 1.47 -4.06 -11.85
N LYS A 70 0.90 -5.16 -11.40
CA LYS A 70 0.84 -6.48 -12.03
C LYS A 70 -0.52 -7.02 -11.62
N ASP A 71 -1.51 -7.18 -12.48
CA ASP A 71 -1.57 -7.32 -13.93
C ASP A 71 -2.80 -6.56 -14.41
N GLN A 72 -2.70 -5.85 -15.53
CA GLN A 72 -3.90 -5.56 -16.32
C GLN A 72 -4.56 -6.90 -16.63
N PRO A 73 -5.87 -7.10 -16.39
CA PRO A 73 -6.56 -8.23 -16.99
C PRO A 73 -6.37 -8.10 -18.50
N ARG A 74 -5.67 -9.09 -19.08
CA ARG A 74 -5.63 -9.36 -20.50
C ARG A 74 -7.06 -9.26 -21.00
N GLY A 75 -7.33 -8.34 -21.92
CA GLY A 75 -8.65 -8.19 -22.52
C GLY A 75 -9.11 -9.52 -23.07
N ASP A 76 -10.14 -10.09 -22.45
CA ASP A 76 -11.01 -11.06 -23.09
C ASP A 76 -11.81 -10.28 -24.14
N GLU A 77 -11.28 -10.18 -25.36
CA GLU A 77 -12.08 -9.87 -26.52
C GLU A 77 -12.90 -11.12 -26.86
N PRO A 78 -14.26 -11.06 -26.82
CA PRO A 78 -15.06 -12.16 -27.31
C PRO A 78 -14.90 -12.21 -28.83
N GLY A 79 -14.41 -13.36 -29.31
CA GLY A 79 -14.38 -13.66 -30.73
C GLY A 79 -15.75 -13.51 -31.37
N MET A 80 -15.86 -12.57 -32.30
CA MET A 80 -16.96 -12.52 -33.27
C MET A 80 -16.40 -12.93 -34.63
N SER A 81 -16.52 -14.21 -34.92
CA SER A 81 -16.32 -14.80 -36.24
C SER A 81 -17.38 -14.29 -37.22
N GLY A 82 -16.99 -13.88 -38.44
CA GLY A 82 -17.94 -13.76 -39.53
C GLY A 82 -17.52 -12.96 -40.77
N ALA A 83 -16.86 -13.65 -41.70
CA ALA A 83 -17.05 -13.59 -43.15
C ALA A 83 -16.80 -12.28 -43.95
N GLY A 84 -16.05 -12.44 -45.05
CA GLY A 84 -16.39 -11.76 -46.31
C GLY A 84 -15.34 -10.82 -46.86
N SER A 85 -14.58 -11.34 -47.82
CA SER A 85 -13.60 -10.63 -48.66
C SER A 85 -14.24 -9.55 -49.55
N ASN A 86 -13.42 -8.54 -49.86
CA ASN A 86 -13.29 -7.82 -51.13
C ASN A 86 -14.41 -6.88 -51.67
N ASP A 87 -13.96 -5.66 -51.97
CA ASP A 87 -14.19 -4.91 -53.23
C ASP A 87 -15.55 -4.25 -53.53
N PHE A 88 -16.11 -3.46 -52.61
CA PHE A 88 -17.10 -2.41 -52.92
C PHE A 88 -16.91 -1.33 -51.83
N PHE A 89 -16.43 -0.11 -52.04
CA PHE A 89 -16.76 0.88 -53.05
C PHE A 89 -15.52 1.76 -53.27
N ASP A 90 -14.88 1.54 -54.42
CA ASP A 90 -14.37 2.62 -55.24
C ASP A 90 -15.60 3.47 -55.61
N ASP A 91 -15.66 4.74 -55.18
CA ASP A 91 -16.18 5.87 -55.97
C ASP A 91 -16.13 7.16 -55.13
N ASP A 92 -15.20 8.03 -55.51
CA ASP A 92 -15.37 9.48 -55.62
C ASP A 92 -16.46 10.14 -54.75
N ILE A 93 -16.08 10.65 -53.56
CA ILE A 93 -16.83 11.72 -52.90
C ILE A 93 -16.04 13.04 -53.03
N PRO A 94 -16.23 13.84 -54.11
CA PRO A 94 -15.90 15.25 -54.07
C PRO A 94 -16.95 16.03 -53.26
N PHE A 95 -16.48 17.10 -52.61
CA PHE A 95 -17.18 18.01 -51.68
C PHE A 95 -18.53 18.56 -52.18
#